data_AF-A0AAN6NTW5-F1
#
_entry.id   AF-A0AAN6NTW5-F1
#
_cell.length_a   1.000
_cell.length_b   1.000
_cell.length_c   1.000
_cell.angle_alpha   90.00
_cell.angle_beta   90.00
_cell.angle_gamma   90.00
#
_symmetry.space_group_name_H-M   'P 1'
#
loop_
_entity.id
_entity.type
_entity.pdbx_description
1 polymer ?
#
loop_
_entity_poly.entity_id
_entity_poly.type
_entity_poly.pdbx_seq_one_letter_code
_entity_poly.pdbx_strand_id
1 'polypeptide(L)'
;MPHQVFWLLWSQPRHHGTDFFPFEGPCISCSISSVLDEKVQEPDNDKCHPRWPHWTGGNPDAHLYLPELKGEENFDVWERRVLGTIRIQGLEGFVKGTETPPPSDTAEDILDLGVFEERRLCAFQIIFKSSEPIHSKLLLYGYRADQWPDDFDPQALWDAIHRWDLGEHLGPLGKVKSVRELSNIHHSQFNNLNELTGRANWLRRRLERASVPIAHELMKTYGISGLSGYPDENWVTSMYIESSDWSYSTLCQKIELKASWVSVWQSKAAAKSNKPQHPKRHRNARGRHPKHPRRGGGRQRVSFY
;
A
#
# COMPACT_ATOMS: atom_id res chain seq x y z
N MET A 1 -38.32 33.53 -26.99
CA MET A 1 -39.16 32.46 -27.55
C MET A 1 -38.39 31.15 -27.42
N PRO A 2 -38.72 30.31 -26.43
CA PRO A 2 -37.95 29.13 -26.04
C PRO A 2 -38.45 27.88 -26.77
N HIS A 3 -37.56 26.89 -26.96
CA HIS A 3 -37.97 25.51 -27.22
C HIS A 3 -37.49 24.60 -26.09
N GLN A 4 -38.48 23.89 -25.54
CA GLN A 4 -38.49 22.95 -24.44
C GLN A 4 -37.73 21.65 -24.80
N VAL A 5 -36.92 21.11 -23.88
CA VAL A 5 -37.20 19.94 -23.01
C VAL A 5 -37.68 18.70 -23.76
N PHE A 6 -36.85 17.64 -23.73
CA PHE A 6 -37.34 16.25 -23.69
C PHE A 6 -36.52 15.45 -22.68
N TRP A 7 -37.16 15.18 -21.53
CA TRP A 7 -36.82 14.11 -20.62
C TRP A 7 -37.33 12.79 -21.21
N LEU A 8 -36.49 11.76 -21.28
CA LEU A 8 -36.95 10.39 -21.47
C LEU A 8 -36.85 9.65 -20.14
N LEU A 9 -38.02 9.55 -19.49
CA LEU A 9 -38.34 8.51 -18.52
C LEU A 9 -38.17 7.15 -19.20
N TRP A 10 -37.50 6.21 -18.53
CA TRP A 10 -37.75 4.79 -18.73
C TRP A 10 -38.30 4.21 -17.43
N SER A 11 -39.58 3.88 -17.51
CA SER A 11 -40.36 3.15 -16.53
C SER A 11 -39.94 1.67 -16.48
N GLN A 12 -39.70 1.15 -15.27
CA GLN A 12 -40.11 -0.22 -14.91
C GLN A 12 -41.65 -0.25 -14.72
N PRO A 13 -42.38 -1.40 -14.62
CA PRO A 13 -41.94 -2.75 -14.19
C PRO A 13 -42.60 -3.98 -14.86
N ARG A 14 -42.03 -5.19 -14.62
CA ARG A 14 -42.65 -6.35 -13.92
C ARG A 14 -42.14 -7.72 -14.40
N HIS A 15 -41.65 -8.47 -13.40
CA HIS A 15 -41.85 -9.89 -13.10
C HIS A 15 -42.20 -10.90 -14.21
N HIS A 16 -41.28 -11.84 -14.42
CA HIS A 16 -41.47 -13.30 -14.39
C HIS A 16 -40.13 -13.86 -13.90
N GLY A 17 -40.01 -14.64 -12.82
CA GLY A 17 -40.65 -15.92 -12.58
C GLY A 17 -39.51 -16.94 -12.53
N THR A 18 -38.96 -17.19 -11.34
CA THR A 18 -37.98 -18.27 -11.12
C THR A 18 -38.41 -19.09 -9.92
N ASP A 19 -38.48 -20.39 -10.21
CA ASP A 19 -39.05 -21.45 -9.42
C ASP A 19 -38.34 -21.64 -8.07
N PHE A 20 -39.16 -21.63 -7.01
CA PHE A 20 -38.78 -22.07 -5.68
C PHE A 20 -38.99 -23.59 -5.59
N PHE A 21 -37.91 -24.33 -5.33
CA PHE A 21 -37.97 -25.73 -4.91
C PHE A 21 -38.39 -25.81 -3.44
N PRO A 22 -39.45 -26.56 -3.08
CA PRO A 22 -39.80 -26.83 -1.69
C PRO A 22 -38.99 -28.03 -1.19
N PHE A 23 -38.15 -27.81 -0.17
CA PHE A 23 -37.63 -28.89 0.65
C PHE A 23 -38.67 -29.21 1.72
N GLU A 24 -39.41 -30.30 1.50
CA GLU A 24 -40.24 -30.93 2.52
C GLU A 24 -39.33 -31.69 3.49
N GLY A 25 -39.30 -31.23 4.75
CA GLY A 25 -38.69 -31.93 5.88
C GLY A 25 -39.76 -32.14 6.96
N PRO A 26 -39.80 -33.31 7.63
CA PRO A 26 -40.96 -33.76 8.38
C PRO A 26 -41.21 -32.97 9.67
N CYS A 27 -42.48 -32.64 9.88
CA CYS A 27 -43.07 -32.16 11.13
C CYS A 27 -42.87 -33.18 12.25
N ILE A 28 -42.09 -32.83 13.26
CA ILE A 28 -42.09 -33.52 14.55
C ILE A 28 -42.95 -32.68 15.50
N SER A 29 -44.16 -33.17 15.72
CA SER A 29 -45.02 -32.75 16.82
C SER A 29 -44.42 -33.23 18.14
N CYS A 30 -44.05 -32.31 19.03
CA CYS A 30 -43.84 -32.63 20.43
C CYS A 30 -44.78 -31.79 21.30
N SER A 31 -45.49 -32.54 22.13
CA SER A 31 -46.58 -32.18 23.01
C SER A 31 -46.24 -31.06 23.99
N ILE A 32 -47.20 -30.16 24.13
CA ILE A 32 -47.30 -29.22 25.25
C ILE A 32 -47.50 -30.03 26.53
N SER A 33 -46.60 -29.85 27.50
CA SER A 33 -46.83 -30.22 28.90
C SER A 33 -46.41 -29.05 29.76
N SER A 34 -47.43 -28.47 30.39
CA SER A 34 -47.38 -27.47 31.44
C SER A 34 -46.71 -27.99 32.71
N VAL A 35 -46.37 -27.04 33.60
CA VAL A 35 -46.13 -27.16 35.05
C VAL A 35 -44.64 -27.12 35.44
N LEU A 36 -44.10 -25.94 35.75
CA LEU A 36 -43.82 -25.46 37.12
C LEU A 36 -43.08 -24.11 37.11
N ASP A 37 -43.41 -23.29 38.11
CA ASP A 37 -42.72 -22.07 38.53
C ASP A 37 -41.19 -22.25 38.55
N GLU A 38 -40.50 -21.57 37.66
CA GLU A 38 -39.07 -21.39 37.71
C GLU A 38 -38.80 -19.90 37.95
N LYS A 39 -38.21 -19.61 39.11
CA LYS A 39 -37.78 -18.27 39.52
C LYS A 39 -36.99 -17.63 38.39
N VAL A 40 -37.43 -16.45 37.96
CA VAL A 40 -36.61 -15.54 37.15
C VAL A 40 -35.38 -15.20 37.98
N GLN A 41 -34.30 -15.92 37.71
CA GLN A 41 -32.97 -15.63 38.20
C GLN A 41 -32.47 -14.50 37.30
N GLU A 42 -32.33 -13.30 37.87
CA GLU A 42 -31.69 -12.18 37.20
C GLU A 42 -30.35 -12.66 36.63
N PRO A 43 -30.03 -12.40 35.35
CA PRO A 43 -28.73 -12.73 34.84
C PRO A 43 -27.70 -11.91 35.61
N ASP A 44 -26.77 -12.60 36.27
CA ASP A 44 -25.53 -12.01 36.80
C ASP A 44 -24.89 -11.19 35.68
N ASN A 45 -25.11 -9.88 35.75
CA ASN A 45 -24.62 -8.90 34.78
C ASN A 45 -23.17 -8.47 35.09
N ASP A 46 -22.49 -9.24 35.94
CA ASP A 46 -21.07 -9.10 36.29
C ASP A 46 -20.15 -9.70 35.20
N LYS A 47 -20.53 -9.57 33.93
CA LYS A 47 -19.53 -9.57 32.86
C LYS A 47 -18.86 -8.21 32.90
N CYS A 48 -17.86 -8.07 33.78
CA CYS A 48 -16.87 -7.01 33.73
C CYS A 48 -16.45 -6.83 32.26
N HIS A 49 -16.97 -5.78 31.61
CA HIS A 49 -16.46 -5.36 30.33
C HIS A 49 -14.95 -5.14 30.51
N PRO A 50 -14.10 -5.75 29.67
CA PRO A 50 -12.66 -5.56 29.79
C PRO A 50 -12.39 -4.06 29.71
N ARG A 51 -11.91 -3.48 30.82
CA ARG A 51 -11.54 -2.06 30.88
C ARG A 51 -10.63 -1.76 29.70
N TRP A 52 -10.88 -0.62 29.07
CA TRP A 52 -10.02 -0.15 27.98
C TRP A 52 -8.57 -0.13 28.47
N PRO A 53 -7.61 -0.67 27.70
CA PRO A 53 -6.21 -0.64 28.10
C PRO A 53 -5.80 0.82 28.34
N HIS A 54 -4.97 1.06 29.36
CA HIS A 54 -4.47 2.40 29.70
C HIS A 54 -3.89 3.08 28.44
N TRP A 55 -4.67 4.01 27.88
CA TRP A 55 -4.25 4.84 26.75
C TRP A 55 -3.31 5.90 27.31
N THR A 56 -2.03 5.86 26.93
CA THR A 56 -1.04 6.82 27.41
C THR A 56 -1.04 8.12 26.61
N GLY A 57 -2.09 8.39 25.81
CA GLY A 57 -2.07 9.43 24.80
C GLY A 57 -1.07 9.08 23.70
N GLY A 58 -1.50 8.35 22.67
CA GLY A 58 -0.69 8.20 21.47
C GLY A 58 -0.42 9.58 20.92
N ASN A 59 0.84 10.06 20.99
CA ASN A 59 1.20 11.34 20.42
C ASN A 59 1.08 11.21 18.88
N PRO A 60 0.08 11.83 18.23
CA PRO A 60 -0.06 11.76 16.78
C PRO A 60 1.13 12.41 16.06
N ASP A 61 1.92 13.22 16.77
CA ASP A 61 3.15 13.86 16.31
C ASP A 61 4.42 13.10 16.76
N ALA A 62 4.31 11.95 17.43
CA ALA A 62 5.46 11.07 17.62
C ALA A 62 5.98 10.72 16.23
N HIS A 63 7.17 11.24 15.89
CA HIS A 63 7.76 11.39 14.55
C HIS A 63 7.85 10.09 13.71
N LEU A 64 6.71 9.48 13.39
CA LEU A 64 6.56 8.50 12.34
C LEU A 64 6.37 9.32 11.08
N TYR A 65 7.47 9.56 10.37
CA TYR A 65 7.44 10.27 9.09
C TYR A 65 6.55 9.49 8.11
N LEU A 66 5.28 9.90 8.02
CA LEU A 66 4.33 9.38 7.06
C LEU A 66 4.57 10.11 5.73
N PRO A 67 4.69 9.37 4.60
CA PRO A 67 4.73 10.03 3.31
C PRO A 67 3.40 10.76 3.09
N GLU A 68 3.44 11.93 2.46
CA GLU A 68 2.22 12.61 2.00
C GLU A 68 1.61 11.86 0.82
N LEU A 69 0.29 11.69 0.79
CA LEU A 69 -0.42 11.15 -0.37
C LEU A 69 -0.50 12.21 -1.47
N LYS A 70 0.19 11.97 -2.59
CA LYS A 70 0.30 12.94 -3.71
C LYS A 70 -0.57 12.53 -4.90
N GLY A 71 -0.75 11.22 -5.10
CA GLY A 71 -1.45 10.67 -6.25
C GLY A 71 -1.45 9.14 -6.26
N GLU A 72 -1.88 8.58 -7.38
CA GLU A 72 -1.83 7.14 -7.68
C GLU A 72 -0.43 6.53 -7.47
N GLU A 73 0.62 7.24 -7.88
CA GLU A 73 1.99 6.72 -7.90
C GLU A 73 2.51 6.30 -6.53
N ASN A 74 2.06 6.97 -5.46
CA ASN A 74 2.50 6.71 -4.11
C ASN A 74 1.40 6.18 -3.18
N PHE A 75 0.21 5.89 -3.71
CA PHE A 75 -0.94 5.44 -2.93
C PHE A 75 -0.63 4.19 -2.10
N ASP A 76 -0.09 3.12 -2.70
CA ASP A 76 0.23 1.86 -2.00
C ASP A 76 1.29 2.03 -0.91
N VAL A 77 2.26 2.91 -1.14
CA VAL A 77 3.32 3.19 -0.16
C VAL A 77 2.74 3.96 1.01
N TRP A 78 1.90 4.96 0.71
CA TRP A 78 1.15 5.73 1.70
C TRP A 78 0.23 4.82 2.54
N GLU A 79 -0.64 4.05 1.88
CA GLU A 79 -1.63 3.16 2.51
C GLU A 79 -0.94 2.18 3.48
N ARG A 80 0.15 1.55 3.04
CA ARG A 80 0.93 0.63 3.89
C ARG A 80 1.55 1.31 5.09
N ARG A 81 2.07 2.53 4.94
CA ARG A 81 2.70 3.30 6.02
C ARG A 81 1.66 3.78 7.03
N VAL A 82 0.54 4.30 6.57
CA VAL A 82 -0.59 4.73 7.42
C VAL A 82 -1.16 3.54 8.18
N LEU A 83 -1.49 2.43 7.52
CA LEU A 83 -1.99 1.22 8.20
C LEU A 83 -0.96 0.64 9.17
N GLY A 84 0.33 0.68 8.83
CA GLY A 84 1.40 0.27 9.73
C GLY A 84 1.41 1.09 11.02
N THR A 85 1.35 2.42 10.91
CA THR A 85 1.27 3.33 12.06
C THR A 85 0.02 3.10 12.89
N ILE A 86 -1.14 3.01 12.25
CA ILE A 86 -2.43 2.75 12.91
C ILE A 86 -2.41 1.43 13.69
N ARG A 87 -1.82 0.37 13.12
CA ARG A 87 -1.67 -0.93 13.80
C ARG A 87 -0.75 -0.86 15.01
N ILE A 88 0.41 -0.20 14.88
CA ILE A 88 1.36 -0.03 15.98
C ILE A 88 0.70 0.68 17.17
N GLN A 89 -0.20 1.61 16.89
CA GLN A 89 -0.94 2.35 17.91
C GLN A 89 -2.24 1.67 18.38
N GLY A 90 -2.59 0.49 17.85
CA GLY A 90 -3.83 -0.20 18.21
C GLY A 90 -5.10 0.54 17.78
N LEU A 91 -5.05 1.31 16.70
CA LEU A 91 -6.15 2.14 16.21
C LEU A 91 -6.89 1.53 15.00
N GLU A 92 -6.58 0.28 14.65
CA GLU A 92 -7.10 -0.34 13.42
C GLU A 92 -8.61 -0.56 13.41
N GLY A 93 -9.24 -0.71 14.58
CA GLY A 93 -10.69 -0.89 14.69
C GLY A 93 -11.47 0.32 14.16
N PHE A 94 -10.93 1.52 14.34
CA PHE A 94 -11.53 2.75 13.85
C PHE A 94 -11.51 2.86 12.32
N VAL A 95 -10.47 2.36 11.67
CA VAL A 95 -10.38 2.34 10.19
C VAL A 95 -11.30 1.26 9.60
N LYS A 96 -11.44 0.14 10.30
CA LYS A 96 -12.30 -0.97 9.88
C LYS A 96 -13.79 -0.75 10.19
N GLY A 97 -14.13 0.27 10.99
CA GLY A 97 -15.49 0.47 11.50
C GLY A 97 -15.94 -0.57 12.51
N THR A 98 -15.01 -1.25 13.18
CA THR A 98 -15.31 -2.30 14.16
C THR A 98 -15.25 -1.80 15.59
N GLU A 99 -14.62 -0.65 15.82
CA GLU A 99 -14.58 -0.02 17.14
C GLU A 99 -15.90 0.72 17.40
N THR A 100 -16.61 0.34 18.47
CA THR A 100 -17.87 0.98 18.87
C THR A 100 -17.68 1.79 20.14
N PRO A 101 -18.39 2.92 20.29
CA PRO A 101 -18.34 3.69 21.53
C PRO A 101 -18.80 2.82 22.71
N PRO A 102 -18.20 2.98 23.89
CA PRO A 102 -18.70 2.35 25.10
C PRO A 102 -20.12 2.88 25.44
N PRO A 103 -20.85 2.20 26.34
CA PRO A 103 -22.06 2.76 26.94
C PRO A 103 -21.78 4.12 27.60
N SER A 104 -22.81 4.85 28.00
CA SER A 104 -22.69 6.18 28.63
C SER A 104 -23.53 6.33 29.90
N ASP A 105 -23.84 5.20 30.56
CA ASP A 105 -24.80 5.15 31.66
C ASP A 105 -24.14 5.37 33.04
N THR A 106 -22.83 5.11 33.16
CA THR A 106 -22.07 5.22 34.41
C THR A 106 -20.97 6.29 34.38
N ALA A 107 -20.41 6.63 35.54
CA ALA A 107 -19.27 7.55 35.61
C ALA A 107 -18.00 6.94 35.00
N GLU A 108 -17.80 5.62 35.13
CA GLU A 108 -16.71 4.92 34.42
C GLU A 108 -16.91 4.94 32.90
N ASP A 109 -18.14 4.74 32.43
CA ASP A 109 -18.49 4.80 31.01
C ASP A 109 -18.17 6.16 30.38
N ILE A 110 -18.39 7.26 31.11
CA ILE A 110 -18.04 8.62 30.64
C ILE A 110 -16.52 8.76 30.45
N LEU A 111 -15.70 8.16 31.34
CA LEU A 111 -14.24 8.19 31.20
C LEU A 111 -13.78 7.34 30.01
N ASP A 112 -14.36 6.15 29.83
CA ASP A 112 -14.06 5.28 28.70
C ASP A 112 -14.49 5.91 27.36
N LEU A 113 -15.59 6.66 27.35
CA LEU A 113 -16.03 7.44 26.18
C LEU A 113 -15.01 8.52 25.81
N GLY A 114 -14.46 9.23 26.80
CA GLY A 114 -13.39 10.20 26.57
C GLY A 114 -12.14 9.55 25.93
N VAL A 115 -11.73 8.37 26.42
CA VAL A 115 -10.62 7.60 25.82
C VAL A 115 -10.95 7.16 24.38
N PHE A 116 -12.18 6.73 24.14
CA PHE A 116 -12.64 6.36 22.80
C PHE A 116 -12.56 7.55 21.83
N GLU A 117 -13.03 8.73 22.23
CA GLU A 117 -13.00 9.96 21.42
C GLU A 117 -11.55 10.40 21.12
N GLU A 118 -10.65 10.37 22.10
CA GLU A 118 -9.24 10.68 21.88
C GLU A 118 -8.57 9.74 20.87
N ARG A 119 -8.85 8.44 20.98
CA ARG A 119 -8.32 7.43 20.05
C ARG A 119 -8.90 7.60 18.65
N ARG A 120 -10.20 7.89 18.53
CA ARG A 120 -10.87 8.22 17.26
C ARG A 120 -10.21 9.43 16.60
N LEU A 121 -10.00 10.50 17.36
CA LEU A 121 -9.35 11.72 16.88
C LEU A 121 -7.90 11.47 16.45
N CYS A 122 -7.15 10.68 17.20
CA CYS A 122 -5.77 10.31 16.86
C CYS A 122 -5.72 9.56 15.51
N ALA A 123 -6.58 8.56 15.32
CA ALA A 123 -6.70 7.83 14.06
C ALA A 123 -7.06 8.76 12.90
N PHE A 124 -8.02 9.65 13.11
CA PHE A 124 -8.41 10.66 12.12
C PHE A 124 -7.25 11.56 11.74
N GLN A 125 -6.53 12.14 12.71
CA GLN A 125 -5.41 13.06 12.45
C GLN A 125 -4.27 12.41 11.67
N ILE A 126 -3.96 11.14 11.93
CA ILE A 126 -2.96 10.36 11.19
C ILE A 126 -3.32 10.31 9.69
N ILE A 127 -4.57 9.98 9.39
CA ILE A 127 -5.05 9.87 8.00
C ILE A 127 -5.16 11.26 7.39
N PHE A 128 -5.74 12.22 8.10
CA PHE A 128 -5.99 13.58 7.65
C PHE A 128 -4.71 14.31 7.26
N LYS A 129 -3.72 14.39 8.17
CA LYS A 129 -2.44 15.08 7.92
C LYS A 129 -1.69 14.44 6.75
N SER A 130 -1.66 13.11 6.66
CA SER A 130 -0.94 12.42 5.59
C SER A 130 -1.64 12.47 4.23
N SER A 131 -2.93 12.83 4.19
CA SER A 131 -3.72 12.94 2.95
C SER A 131 -4.05 14.38 2.53
N GLU A 132 -3.53 15.38 3.25
CA GLU A 132 -3.78 16.81 3.02
C GLU A 132 -3.67 17.24 1.54
N PRO A 133 -2.65 16.80 0.75
CA PRO A 133 -2.52 17.25 -0.63
C PRO A 133 -3.67 16.85 -1.56
N ILE A 134 -4.51 15.88 -1.17
CA ILE A 134 -5.66 15.43 -1.98
C ILE A 134 -7.01 15.88 -1.42
N HIS A 135 -7.08 16.59 -0.29
CA HIS A 135 -8.35 16.96 0.34
C HIS A 135 -9.26 17.77 -0.58
N SER A 136 -8.70 18.69 -1.37
CA SER A 136 -9.46 19.44 -2.38
C SER A 136 -10.09 18.53 -3.44
N LYS A 137 -9.46 17.39 -3.75
CA LYS A 137 -10.01 16.37 -4.66
C LYS A 137 -11.07 15.54 -3.96
N LEU A 138 -10.89 15.18 -2.68
CA LEU A 138 -11.88 14.43 -1.90
C LEU A 138 -13.24 15.15 -1.84
N LEU A 139 -13.25 16.49 -1.85
CA LEU A 139 -14.48 17.30 -1.95
C LEU A 139 -15.29 16.99 -3.21
N LEU A 140 -14.63 16.77 -4.35
CA LEU A 140 -15.28 16.42 -5.62
C LEU A 140 -15.91 15.01 -5.58
N TYR A 141 -15.40 14.14 -4.72
CA TYR A 141 -15.88 12.78 -4.47
C TYR A 141 -16.85 12.71 -3.28
N GLY A 142 -17.38 13.85 -2.85
CA GLY A 142 -18.46 13.94 -1.86
C GLY A 142 -18.01 13.91 -0.40
N TYR A 143 -16.71 13.91 -0.12
CA TYR A 143 -16.21 14.00 1.25
C TYR A 143 -15.99 15.46 1.64
N ARG A 144 -16.79 15.96 2.58
CA ARG A 144 -16.78 17.36 3.03
C ARG A 144 -16.43 17.43 4.51
N ALA A 145 -15.13 17.56 4.80
CA ALA A 145 -14.61 17.68 6.17
C ALA A 145 -15.18 18.89 6.94
N ASP A 146 -15.61 19.93 6.22
CA ASP A 146 -16.15 21.19 6.74
C ASP A 146 -17.65 21.14 7.04
N GLN A 147 -18.38 20.17 6.50
CA GLN A 147 -19.83 20.06 6.68
C GLN A 147 -20.25 19.20 7.88
N TRP A 148 -19.30 18.47 8.47
CA TRP A 148 -19.56 17.55 9.55
C TRP A 148 -18.60 17.87 10.71
N PRO A 149 -18.77 19.04 11.37
CA PRO A 149 -17.86 19.52 12.41
C PRO A 149 -17.68 18.55 13.59
N ASP A 150 -18.61 17.60 13.76
CA ASP A 150 -18.58 16.58 14.82
C ASP A 150 -18.13 15.18 14.33
N ASP A 151 -17.96 14.96 13.01
CA ASP A 151 -17.56 13.66 12.46
C ASP A 151 -16.11 13.63 12.00
N PHE A 152 -15.20 13.73 12.97
CA PHE A 152 -13.83 13.23 12.86
C PHE A 152 -13.84 11.70 12.74
N ASP A 153 -14.53 11.16 11.73
CA ASP A 153 -14.66 9.75 11.46
C ASP A 153 -13.48 9.27 10.58
N PRO A 154 -12.51 8.55 11.18
CA PRO A 154 -11.40 7.98 10.43
C PRO A 154 -11.85 6.98 9.36
N GLN A 155 -12.95 6.25 9.58
CA GLN A 155 -13.47 5.30 8.58
C GLN A 155 -14.02 6.05 7.37
N ALA A 156 -14.88 7.04 7.57
CA ALA A 156 -15.43 7.83 6.47
C ALA A 156 -14.33 8.50 5.63
N LEU A 157 -13.29 9.06 6.27
CA LEU A 157 -12.14 9.64 5.58
C LEU A 157 -11.35 8.56 4.82
N TRP A 158 -11.09 7.41 5.44
CA TRP A 158 -10.40 6.28 4.82
C TRP A 158 -11.14 5.81 3.57
N ASP A 159 -12.45 5.60 3.67
CA ASP A 159 -13.31 5.17 2.57
C ASP A 159 -13.38 6.21 1.46
N ALA A 160 -13.42 7.51 1.81
CA ALA A 160 -13.39 8.59 0.84
C ALA A 160 -12.10 8.59 0.01
N ILE A 161 -10.94 8.38 0.66
CA ILE A 161 -9.65 8.29 -0.04
C ILE A 161 -9.62 7.09 -0.99
N HIS A 162 -10.17 5.95 -0.58
CA HIS A 162 -10.23 4.76 -1.43
C HIS A 162 -11.21 4.94 -2.59
N ARG A 163 -12.37 5.58 -2.36
CA ARG A 163 -13.31 5.94 -3.42
C ARG A 163 -12.70 6.93 -4.41
N TRP A 164 -11.92 7.89 -3.94
CA TRP A 164 -11.19 8.82 -4.79
C TRP A 164 -10.17 8.09 -5.69
N ASP A 165 -9.34 7.18 -5.15
CA ASP A 165 -8.42 6.38 -5.96
C ASP A 165 -9.18 5.53 -6.99
N LEU A 166 -10.28 4.91 -6.58
CA LEU A 166 -11.11 4.10 -7.48
C LEU A 166 -11.79 4.94 -8.57
N GLY A 167 -12.34 6.10 -8.23
CA GLY A 167 -13.10 6.94 -9.14
C GLY A 167 -12.21 7.71 -10.12
N GLU A 168 -11.16 8.35 -9.61
CA GLU A 168 -10.27 9.21 -10.40
C GLU A 168 -9.38 8.38 -11.32
N HIS A 169 -8.84 7.29 -10.79
CA HIS A 169 -7.77 6.55 -11.45
C HIS A 169 -8.20 5.17 -11.96
N LEU A 170 -9.30 4.60 -11.45
CA LEU A 170 -9.79 3.26 -11.81
C LEU A 170 -11.26 3.23 -12.28
N GLY A 171 -11.74 4.33 -12.87
CA GLY A 171 -12.93 4.31 -13.72
C GLY A 171 -12.77 3.32 -14.90
N PRO A 172 -13.79 3.14 -15.77
CA PRO A 172 -13.75 2.13 -16.84
C PRO A 172 -12.48 2.20 -17.71
N LEU A 173 -12.05 3.40 -18.07
CA LEU A 173 -10.81 3.61 -18.83
C LEU A 173 -9.55 3.31 -18.01
N GLY A 174 -9.55 3.63 -16.71
CA GLY A 174 -8.45 3.32 -15.79
C GLY A 174 -8.22 1.82 -15.66
N LYS A 175 -9.30 1.04 -15.48
CA LYS A 175 -9.24 -0.44 -15.44
C LYS A 175 -8.62 -1.01 -16.72
N VAL A 176 -9.07 -0.54 -17.89
CA VAL A 176 -8.53 -0.97 -19.19
C VAL A 176 -7.06 -0.59 -19.34
N LYS A 177 -6.67 0.62 -18.91
CA LYS A 177 -5.26 1.05 -18.91
C LYS A 177 -4.41 0.15 -18.03
N SER A 178 -4.84 -0.17 -16.81
CA SER A 178 -4.11 -1.05 -15.89
C SER A 178 -3.99 -2.48 -16.43
N VAL A 179 -5.04 -3.05 -17.04
CA VAL A 179 -4.95 -4.37 -17.70
C VAL A 179 -3.98 -4.34 -18.88
N ARG A 180 -4.06 -3.31 -19.72
CA ARG A 180 -3.14 -3.13 -20.86
C ARG A 180 -1.69 -2.95 -20.41
N GLU A 181 -1.48 -2.18 -19.35
CA GLU A 181 -0.14 -2.00 -18.79
C GLU A 181 0.40 -3.34 -18.26
N LEU A 182 -0.43 -4.10 -17.54
CA LEU A 182 -0.05 -5.40 -17.01
C LEU A 182 0.28 -6.40 -18.14
N SER A 183 -0.50 -6.43 -19.22
CA SER A 183 -0.26 -7.32 -20.35
C SER A 183 0.99 -6.95 -21.16
N ASN A 184 1.40 -5.69 -21.11
CA ASN A 184 2.55 -5.15 -21.86
C ASN A 184 3.74 -4.83 -20.95
N ILE A 185 3.74 -5.36 -19.72
CA ILE A 185 4.83 -5.15 -18.79
C ILE A 185 6.11 -5.79 -19.35
N HIS A 186 7.24 -5.10 -19.29
CA HIS A 186 8.48 -5.56 -19.89
C HIS A 186 9.70 -5.17 -19.05
N HIS A 187 10.66 -6.08 -18.88
CA HIS A 187 11.81 -5.90 -17.99
C HIS A 187 12.62 -4.63 -18.33
N SER A 188 12.72 -4.27 -19.61
CA SER A 188 13.46 -3.09 -20.09
C SER A 188 12.88 -1.75 -19.62
N GLN A 189 11.64 -1.75 -19.10
CA GLN A 189 11.01 -0.58 -18.51
C GLN A 189 11.50 -0.30 -17.09
N PHE A 190 12.27 -1.22 -16.51
CA PHE A 190 12.67 -1.21 -15.10
C PHE A 190 14.19 -1.35 -14.95
N ASN A 191 14.73 -0.83 -13.85
CA ASN A 191 16.17 -0.91 -13.59
C ASN A 191 16.59 -2.32 -13.13
N ASN A 192 15.65 -3.07 -12.56
CA ASN A 192 15.89 -4.41 -12.05
C ASN A 192 14.60 -5.26 -12.05
N LEU A 193 14.78 -6.56 -11.86
CA LEU A 193 13.68 -7.54 -11.87
C LEU A 193 12.73 -7.41 -10.66
N ASN A 194 13.17 -6.82 -9.54
CA ASN A 194 12.30 -6.58 -8.39
C ASN A 194 11.31 -5.44 -8.68
N GLU A 195 11.72 -4.42 -9.43
CA GLU A 195 10.83 -3.35 -9.89
C GLU A 195 9.75 -3.88 -10.86
N LEU A 196 10.13 -4.76 -11.79
CA LEU A 196 9.19 -5.44 -12.70
C LEU A 196 8.11 -6.19 -11.92
N THR A 197 8.52 -7.10 -11.03
CA THR A 197 7.60 -7.91 -10.23
C THR A 197 6.80 -7.05 -9.25
N GLY A 198 7.41 -6.02 -8.68
CA GLY A 198 6.76 -5.02 -7.85
C GLY A 198 5.63 -4.31 -8.59
N ARG A 199 5.87 -3.88 -9.85
CA ARG A 199 4.86 -3.21 -10.68
C ARG A 199 3.74 -4.15 -11.10
N ALA A 200 4.04 -5.40 -11.48
CA ALA A 200 3.01 -6.40 -11.79
C ALA A 200 2.09 -6.69 -10.59
N ASN A 201 2.69 -6.89 -9.41
CA ASN A 201 1.93 -7.10 -8.17
C ASN A 201 1.10 -5.88 -7.77
N TRP A 202 1.64 -4.68 -7.97
CA TRP A 202 0.92 -3.43 -7.77
C TRP A 202 -0.32 -3.36 -8.68
N LEU A 203 -0.17 -3.59 -9.99
CA LEU A 203 -1.27 -3.61 -10.95
C LEU A 203 -2.33 -4.65 -10.59
N ARG A 204 -1.91 -5.85 -10.16
CA ARG A 204 -2.81 -6.92 -9.72
C ARG A 204 -3.68 -6.48 -8.54
N ARG A 205 -3.07 -5.99 -7.45
CA ARG A 205 -3.81 -5.54 -6.25
C ARG A 205 -4.75 -4.39 -6.60
N ARG A 206 -4.29 -3.46 -7.43
CA ARG A 206 -5.07 -2.32 -7.89
C ARG A 206 -6.33 -2.74 -8.66
N LEU A 207 -6.18 -3.68 -9.59
CA LEU A 207 -7.30 -4.25 -10.34
C LEU A 207 -8.25 -5.05 -9.45
N GLU A 208 -7.72 -5.79 -8.47
CA GLU A 208 -8.51 -6.53 -7.48
C GLU A 208 -9.38 -5.58 -6.63
N ARG A 209 -8.82 -4.46 -6.12
CA ARG A 209 -9.61 -3.41 -5.45
C ARG A 209 -10.70 -2.82 -6.35
N ALA A 210 -10.43 -2.72 -7.64
CA ALA A 210 -11.39 -2.25 -8.64
C ALA A 210 -12.41 -3.33 -9.06
N SER A 211 -12.48 -4.46 -8.35
CA SER A 211 -13.35 -5.62 -8.64
C SER A 211 -13.07 -6.27 -10.00
N VAL A 212 -11.81 -6.25 -10.43
CA VAL A 212 -11.30 -6.93 -11.65
C VAL A 212 -10.17 -7.87 -11.24
N PRO A 213 -10.45 -8.98 -10.54
CA PRO A 213 -9.42 -9.92 -10.14
C PRO A 213 -8.77 -10.56 -11.39
N ILE A 214 -7.43 -10.61 -11.40
CA ILE A 214 -6.67 -11.26 -12.46
C ILE A 214 -6.30 -12.67 -12.00
N ALA A 215 -6.65 -13.68 -12.80
CA ALA A 215 -6.34 -15.07 -12.53
C ALA A 215 -4.82 -15.29 -12.38
N HIS A 216 -4.42 -16.20 -11.48
CA HIS A 216 -3.01 -16.51 -11.24
C HIS A 216 -2.28 -16.99 -12.50
N GLU A 217 -2.96 -17.74 -13.37
CA GLU A 217 -2.39 -18.20 -14.65
C GLU A 217 -2.09 -17.05 -15.62
N LEU A 218 -2.96 -16.03 -15.65
CA LEU A 218 -2.72 -14.82 -16.45
C LEU A 218 -1.55 -14.01 -15.86
N MET A 219 -1.49 -13.86 -14.55
CA MET A 219 -0.36 -13.21 -13.87
C MET A 219 0.97 -13.92 -14.18
N LYS A 220 0.96 -15.26 -14.19
CA LYS A 220 2.13 -16.08 -14.56
C LYS A 220 2.53 -15.82 -16.01
N THR A 221 1.55 -15.83 -16.92
CA THR A 221 1.77 -15.55 -18.35
C THR A 221 2.39 -14.17 -18.56
N TYR A 222 1.82 -13.12 -17.96
CA TYR A 222 2.33 -11.76 -18.07
C TYR A 222 3.72 -11.59 -17.43
N GLY A 223 3.96 -12.24 -16.30
CA GLY A 223 5.25 -12.23 -15.64
C GLY A 223 6.35 -12.84 -16.51
N ILE A 224 6.08 -13.96 -17.18
CA ILE A 224 7.02 -14.62 -18.08
C ILE A 224 7.20 -13.83 -19.37
N SER A 225 6.12 -13.36 -19.99
CA SER A 225 6.22 -12.54 -21.21
C SER A 225 6.99 -11.24 -20.96
N GLY A 226 6.87 -10.67 -19.76
CA GLY A 226 7.64 -9.49 -19.38
C GLY A 226 9.14 -9.70 -19.26
N LEU A 227 9.61 -10.95 -19.22
CA LEU A 227 11.04 -11.29 -19.27
C LEU A 227 11.59 -11.43 -20.70
N SER A 228 10.75 -11.25 -21.71
CA SER A 228 11.19 -11.24 -23.11
C SER A 228 12.38 -10.29 -23.30
N GLY A 229 13.40 -10.72 -24.06
CA GLY A 229 14.61 -9.94 -24.32
C GLY A 229 15.51 -9.69 -23.10
N TYR A 230 15.27 -10.33 -21.96
CA TYR A 230 16.19 -10.23 -20.81
C TYR A 230 17.55 -10.85 -21.17
N PRO A 231 18.70 -10.24 -20.78
CA PRO A 231 20.01 -10.65 -21.27
C PRO A 231 20.42 -12.11 -21.01
N ASP A 232 19.86 -12.75 -19.98
CA ASP A 232 20.09 -14.17 -19.69
C ASP A 232 18.98 -15.03 -20.32
N GLU A 233 19.05 -15.23 -21.64
CA GLU A 233 18.05 -15.95 -22.43
C GLU A 233 17.89 -17.42 -22.01
N ASN A 234 18.98 -18.07 -21.58
CA ASN A 234 18.95 -19.46 -21.11
C ASN A 234 18.11 -19.59 -19.84
N TRP A 235 18.28 -18.65 -18.89
CA TRP A 235 17.47 -18.60 -17.68
C TRP A 235 15.99 -18.34 -17.99
N VAL A 236 15.69 -17.40 -18.89
CA VAL A 236 14.30 -17.11 -19.30
C VAL A 236 13.66 -18.32 -19.99
N THR A 237 14.39 -19.00 -20.88
CA THR A 237 13.90 -20.19 -21.57
C THR A 237 13.60 -21.33 -20.58
N SER A 238 14.50 -21.54 -19.61
CA SER A 238 14.28 -22.54 -18.54
C SER A 238 13.04 -22.19 -17.71
N MET A 239 12.86 -20.92 -17.37
CA MET A 239 11.65 -20.46 -16.69
C MET A 239 10.39 -20.75 -17.48
N TYR A 240 10.38 -20.50 -18.80
CA TYR A 240 9.21 -20.77 -19.66
C TYR A 240 8.84 -22.25 -19.62
N ILE A 241 9.81 -23.15 -19.77
CA ILE A 241 9.61 -24.61 -19.78
C ILE A 241 9.10 -25.10 -18.42
N GLU A 242 9.74 -24.68 -17.32
CA GLU A 242 9.43 -25.15 -15.97
C GLU A 242 8.16 -24.50 -15.38
N SER A 243 7.69 -23.37 -15.95
CA SER A 243 6.55 -22.61 -15.40
C SER A 243 5.19 -23.30 -15.47
N SER A 244 5.06 -24.37 -16.26
CA SER A 244 3.81 -25.12 -16.41
C SER A 244 3.27 -25.57 -15.05
N ASP A 245 4.13 -26.08 -14.18
CA ASP A 245 3.81 -26.58 -12.84
C ASP A 245 3.87 -25.51 -11.74
N TRP A 246 4.26 -24.28 -12.09
CA TRP A 246 4.46 -23.23 -11.09
C TRP A 246 3.19 -22.45 -10.81
N SER A 247 3.04 -22.10 -9.54
CA SER A 247 2.16 -21.01 -9.13
C SER A 247 2.79 -19.65 -9.45
N TYR A 248 1.97 -18.61 -9.52
CA TYR A 248 2.48 -17.24 -9.70
C TYR A 248 3.44 -16.81 -8.57
N SER A 249 3.21 -17.24 -7.32
CA SER A 249 4.13 -16.92 -6.22
C SER A 249 5.49 -17.59 -6.38
N THR A 250 5.52 -18.84 -6.87
CA THR A 250 6.76 -19.55 -7.22
C THR A 250 7.53 -18.79 -8.30
N LEU A 251 6.84 -18.30 -9.34
CA LEU A 251 7.43 -17.48 -10.38
C LEU A 251 8.08 -16.21 -9.79
N CYS A 252 7.36 -15.47 -8.94
CA CYS A 252 7.90 -14.27 -8.28
C CYS A 252 9.16 -14.58 -7.47
N GLN A 253 9.15 -15.66 -6.66
CA GLN A 253 10.32 -16.08 -5.88
C GLN A 253 11.53 -16.39 -6.76
N LYS A 254 11.34 -17.06 -7.90
CA LYS A 254 12.42 -17.35 -8.85
C LYS A 254 13.02 -16.07 -9.44
N ILE A 255 12.17 -15.10 -9.78
CA ILE A 255 12.60 -13.79 -10.29
C ILE A 255 13.37 -13.01 -9.21
N GLU A 256 12.88 -12.99 -7.96
CA GLU A 256 13.53 -12.33 -6.82
C GLU A 256 14.90 -12.95 -6.49
N LEU A 257 15.00 -14.29 -6.53
CA LEU A 257 16.27 -15.00 -6.37
C LEU A 257 17.26 -14.61 -7.46
N LYS A 258 16.81 -14.52 -8.72
CA LYS A 258 17.64 -14.06 -9.83
C LYS A 258 18.09 -12.62 -9.64
N ALA A 259 17.18 -11.73 -9.25
CA ALA A 259 17.47 -10.32 -8.97
C ALA A 259 18.55 -10.18 -7.89
N SER A 260 18.39 -10.92 -6.79
CA SER A 260 19.34 -10.92 -5.66
C SER A 260 20.72 -11.41 -6.09
N TRP A 261 20.78 -12.47 -6.89
CA TRP A 261 22.05 -12.98 -7.43
C TRP A 261 22.74 -11.94 -8.31
N VAL A 262 22.01 -11.28 -9.22
CA VAL A 262 22.55 -10.21 -10.08
C VAL A 262 23.12 -9.06 -9.25
N SER A 263 22.40 -8.60 -8.23
CA SER A 263 22.87 -7.53 -7.34
C SER A 263 24.19 -7.90 -6.64
N VAL A 264 24.30 -9.12 -6.11
CA VAL A 264 25.55 -9.61 -5.46
C VAL A 264 26.73 -9.62 -6.44
N TRP A 265 26.51 -10.04 -7.68
CA TRP A 265 27.55 -10.05 -8.71
C TRP A 265 28.00 -8.65 -9.10
N GLN A 266 27.05 -7.72 -9.29
CA GLN A 266 27.35 -6.32 -9.59
C GLN A 266 28.14 -5.66 -8.47
N SER A 267 27.77 -5.87 -7.21
CA SER A 267 28.52 -5.34 -6.05
C SER A 267 29.96 -5.89 -5.99
N LYS A 268 30.15 -7.20 -6.27
CA LYS A 268 31.49 -7.81 -6.33
C LYS A 268 32.33 -7.26 -7.48
N ALA A 269 31.72 -7.00 -8.64
CA ALA A 269 32.41 -6.41 -9.79
C ALA A 269 32.85 -4.96 -9.49
N ALA A 270 31.96 -4.15 -8.90
CA ALA A 270 32.27 -2.78 -8.49
C ALA A 270 33.39 -2.73 -7.44
N ALA A 271 33.37 -3.62 -6.44
CA ALA A 271 34.42 -3.72 -5.43
C ALA A 271 35.80 -4.08 -6.02
N LYS A 272 35.85 -4.90 -7.08
CA LYS A 272 37.10 -5.21 -7.80
C LYS A 272 37.63 -4.02 -8.58
N SER A 273 36.75 -3.19 -9.15
CA SER A 273 37.13 -1.98 -9.89
C SER A 273 37.69 -0.88 -8.97
N ASN A 274 37.18 -0.78 -7.74
CA ASN A 274 37.61 0.19 -6.74
C ASN A 274 38.81 -0.25 -5.89
N LYS A 275 39.52 -1.34 -6.24
CA LYS A 275 40.78 -1.65 -5.55
C LYS A 275 41.74 -0.48 -5.77
N PRO A 276 42.24 0.16 -4.69
CA PRO A 276 43.20 1.23 -4.81
C PRO A 276 44.32 0.74 -5.70
N GLN A 277 44.58 1.44 -6.82
CA GLN A 277 45.79 1.20 -7.58
C GLN A 277 46.93 1.41 -6.60
N HIS A 278 47.52 0.31 -6.15
CA HIS A 278 48.62 0.33 -5.21
C HIS A 278 49.64 1.28 -5.82
N PRO A 279 49.95 2.44 -5.18
CA PRO A 279 50.90 3.37 -5.75
C PRO A 279 52.16 2.57 -6.00
N LYS A 280 52.55 2.44 -7.28
CA LYS A 280 53.75 1.70 -7.67
C LYS A 280 54.84 2.24 -6.77
N ARG A 281 55.30 1.42 -5.82
CA ARG A 281 56.46 1.73 -4.98
C ARG A 281 57.59 1.93 -5.98
N HIS A 282 57.85 3.19 -6.32
CA HIS A 282 59.08 3.59 -6.98
C HIS A 282 60.18 3.16 -6.02
N ARG A 283 60.73 1.99 -6.31
CA ARG A 283 61.90 1.44 -5.65
C ARG A 283 63.03 2.36 -6.08
N ASN A 284 63.25 3.43 -5.33
CA ASN A 284 64.38 4.33 -5.51
C ASN A 284 65.64 3.49 -5.41
N ALA A 285 66.17 3.13 -6.58
CA ALA A 285 67.50 2.61 -6.73
C ALA A 285 68.46 3.70 -6.25
N ARG A 286 69.30 3.29 -5.31
CA ARG A 286 70.42 4.02 -4.73
C ARG A 286 71.15 4.88 -5.77
N GLY A 287 71.60 6.06 -5.34
CA GLY A 287 72.91 6.52 -5.78
C GLY A 287 73.10 8.02 -5.92
N ARG A 288 73.98 8.53 -5.05
CA ARG A 288 74.93 9.63 -5.29
C ARG A 288 74.43 11.06 -5.05
N HIS A 289 74.86 11.55 -3.89
CA HIS A 289 75.39 12.91 -3.72
C HIS A 289 76.14 13.38 -4.99
N PRO A 290 75.96 14.65 -5.35
CA PRO A 290 77.14 15.51 -5.39
C PRO A 290 76.95 16.85 -4.66
N LYS A 291 78.12 17.42 -4.39
CA LYS A 291 78.45 18.62 -3.64
C LYS A 291 77.91 19.90 -4.29
N HIS A 292 77.58 20.88 -3.44
CA HIS A 292 77.66 22.34 -3.71
C HIS A 292 78.98 22.73 -4.44
N PRO A 293 79.18 23.96 -5.02
CA PRO A 293 78.60 25.26 -4.64
C PRO A 293 78.40 26.30 -5.78
N ARG A 294 78.11 27.56 -5.36
CA ARG A 294 78.29 28.88 -6.00
C ARG A 294 77.06 29.46 -6.73
N ARG A 295 76.51 30.61 -6.33
CA ARG A 295 77.02 31.99 -6.09
C ARG A 295 77.11 32.79 -7.40
N GLY A 296 76.37 33.91 -7.43
CA GLY A 296 76.39 34.95 -8.46
C GLY A 296 75.31 34.72 -9.52
N GLY A 297 74.46 35.66 -9.89
CA GLY A 297 74.48 37.09 -9.67
C GLY A 297 74.00 37.76 -10.96
N GLY A 298 73.15 38.77 -10.83
CA GLY A 298 73.13 39.87 -11.78
C GLY A 298 72.08 39.86 -12.90
N ARG A 299 71.31 40.96 -12.85
CA ARG A 299 70.92 41.85 -13.97
C ARG A 299 69.76 41.47 -14.90
N GLN A 300 68.67 42.20 -14.66
CA GLN A 300 68.12 43.28 -15.52
C GLN A 300 67.97 43.03 -17.03
N ARG A 301 66.72 43.16 -17.50
CA ARG A 301 66.22 44.12 -18.52
C ARG A 301 64.70 43.94 -18.59
N VAL A 302 63.85 44.91 -18.23
CA VAL A 302 63.50 46.16 -18.93
C VAL A 302 62.96 45.92 -20.36
N SER A 303 61.62 45.85 -20.42
CA SER A 303 60.69 46.75 -21.13
C SER A 303 60.37 46.61 -22.63
N PHE A 304 59.10 46.95 -22.88
CA PHE A 304 58.38 47.30 -24.11
C PHE A 304 58.12 46.12 -25.08
N TYR A 305 56.90 45.78 -25.49
CA TYR A 305 55.65 46.55 -25.69
C TYR A 305 54.42 45.75 -25.26
#